data_AF-A0A1H2V9J1-F1
#
_entry.id   AF-A0A1H2V9J1-F1
#
_cell.length_a   1.000
_cell.length_b   1.000
_cell.length_c   1.000
_cell.angle_alpha   90.00
_cell.angle_beta   90.00
_cell.angle_gamma   90.00
#
_symmetry.space_group_name_H-M   'P 1'
#
loop_
_entity.id
_entity.type
_entity.pdbx_description
1 polymer ?
#
loop_
_entity_poly.entity_id
_entity_poly.type
_entity_poly.pdbx_seq_one_letter_code
_entity_poly.pdbx_strand_id
1 'polypeptide(L)' 'MQATVYAHRIKAVLQHSVVELGLTLSIDDESAQVSLSQNEATLRDVAKTLGIQIDIQKSTNATTVTFYR' A
#
# COMPACT_ATOMS: atom_id res chain seq x y z
N MET A 1 -7.78 -10.02 13.15
CA MET A 1 -7.69 -8.68 13.77
C MET A 1 -6.53 -7.83 13.23
N GLN A 2 -5.32 -8.37 13.00
CA GLN A 2 -4.18 -7.60 12.46
C GLN A 2 -4.43 -6.95 11.09
N ALA A 3 -5.03 -7.67 10.13
CA ALA A 3 -5.29 -7.15 8.78
C ALA A 3 -6.19 -5.91 8.76
N THR A 4 -7.19 -5.84 9.65
CA THR A 4 -8.13 -4.71 9.75
C THR A 4 -7.46 -3.45 10.29
N VAL A 5 -6.58 -3.59 11.29
CA VAL A 5 -5.81 -2.47 11.85
C VAL A 5 -4.77 -1.97 10.85
N TYR A 6 -4.17 -2.88 10.08
CA TYR A 6 -3.25 -2.54 8.99
C TYR A 6 -3.96 -1.72 7.89
N ALA A 7 -5.14 -2.16 7.45
CA ALA A 7 -5.96 -1.45 6.46
C ALA A 7 -6.30 0.00 6.88
N HIS A 8 -6.67 0.20 8.14
CA HIS A 8 -7.00 1.53 8.66
C HIS A 8 -5.78 2.47 8.67
N ARG A 9 -4.62 1.96 9.12
CA ARG A 9 -3.38 2.76 9.19
C ARG A 9 -2.86 3.11 7.81
N ILE A 10 -2.82 2.16 6.88
CA ILE A 10 -2.30 2.41 5.54
C ILE A 10 -3.20 3.37 4.76
N LYS A 11 -4.53 3.30 4.96
CA LYS A 11 -5.46 4.26 4.38
C LYS A 11 -5.16 5.70 4.81
N ALA A 12 -4.91 5.94 6.10
CA ALA A 12 -4.62 7.28 6.60
C ALA A 12 -3.32 7.84 6.00
N VAL A 13 -2.27 7.01 5.92
CA VAL A 13 -0.99 7.40 5.32
C VAL A 13 -1.16 7.71 3.84
N LEU A 14 -1.85 6.85 3.08
CA LEU A 14 -2.08 7.05 1.65
C LEU A 14 -2.95 8.27 1.35
N GLN A 15 -3.97 8.52 2.16
CA GLN A 15 -4.79 9.72 2.04
C GLN A 15 -3.93 10.97 2.22
N HIS A 16 -3.12 11.05 3.27
CA HIS A 16 -2.28 12.22 3.51
C HIS A 16 -1.19 12.38 2.45
N SER A 17 -0.41 11.33 2.17
CA SER A 17 0.75 11.42 1.30
C SER A 17 0.39 11.52 -0.19
N VAL A 18 -0.52 10.67 -0.68
CA VAL A 18 -0.81 10.57 -2.12
C VAL A 18 -1.95 11.51 -2.52
N VAL A 19 -3.01 11.58 -1.72
CA VAL A 19 -4.20 12.38 -2.07
C VAL A 19 -4.02 13.84 -1.70
N GLU A 20 -3.62 14.14 -0.46
CA GLU A 20 -3.52 15.52 0.05
C GLU A 20 -2.23 16.21 -0.38
N LEU A 21 -1.07 15.54 -0.25
CA LEU A 21 0.23 16.10 -0.63
C LEU A 21 0.60 15.87 -2.11
N GLY A 22 -0.11 14.97 -2.81
CA GLY A 22 0.15 14.68 -4.23
C GLY A 22 1.46 13.93 -4.50
N LEU A 23 2.00 13.24 -3.48
CA LEU A 23 3.27 12.51 -3.60
C LEU A 23 3.06 11.11 -4.17
N THR A 24 4.12 10.57 -4.78
CA THR A 24 4.20 9.13 -5.07
C THR A 24 4.81 8.43 -3.87
N LEU A 25 4.15 7.39 -3.35
CA LEU A 25 4.66 6.60 -2.23
C LEU A 25 5.03 5.20 -2.73
N SER A 26 6.26 4.75 -2.45
CA SER A 26 6.70 3.38 -2.73
C SER A 26 7.11 2.70 -1.43
N ILE A 27 6.68 1.46 -1.25
CA ILE A 27 6.92 0.66 -0.04
C ILE A 27 7.37 -0.74 -0.47
N ASP A 28 8.45 -1.26 0.11
CA ASP A 28 8.89 -2.64 -0.05
C ASP A 28 8.73 -3.44 1.26
N ASP A 29 8.67 -4.77 1.15
CA ASP A 29 8.56 -5.69 2.29
C ASP A 29 9.84 -6.49 2.57
N GLU A 30 11.01 -6.05 2.07
CA GLU A 30 12.27 -6.80 2.19
C GLU A 30 12.65 -7.12 3.64
N SER A 31 12.36 -6.20 4.57
CA SER A 31 12.60 -6.37 6.01
C SER A 31 11.33 -6.31 6.87
N ALA A 32 10.15 -6.33 6.24
CA ALA A 32 8.89 -6.12 6.93
C ALA A 32 8.38 -7.39 7.59
N GLN A 33 7.81 -7.27 8.79
CA GLN A 33 7.12 -8.39 9.48
C GLN A 33 5.79 -8.78 8.82
N VAL A 34 5.28 -7.94 7.91
CA VAL A 34 4.01 -8.15 7.23
C VAL A 34 4.27 -8.12 5.73
N SER A 35 4.00 -9.24 5.05
CA SER A 35 4.20 -9.28 3.60
C SER A 35 3.12 -8.48 2.87
N LEU A 36 3.57 -7.65 1.92
CA LEU A 36 2.70 -6.90 1.02
C LEU A 36 2.00 -7.83 0.03
N SER A 37 2.66 -8.91 -0.38
CA SER A 37 2.07 -9.92 -1.28
C SER A 37 0.81 -10.59 -0.69
N GLN A 38 0.81 -10.86 0.62
CA GLN A 38 -0.32 -11.46 1.33
C GLN A 38 -1.47 -10.47 1.58
N ASN A 39 -1.19 -9.17 1.52
CA ASN A 39 -2.14 -8.09 1.77
C ASN A 39 -2.56 -7.35 0.49
N GLU A 40 -2.20 -7.87 -0.69
CA GLU A 40 -2.47 -7.24 -1.99
C GLU A 40 -3.95 -6.85 -2.17
N ALA A 41 -4.89 -7.73 -1.79
CA ALA A 41 -6.32 -7.45 -1.89
C ALA A 41 -6.70 -6.20 -1.08
N THR A 42 -6.22 -6.10 0.16
CA THR A 42 -6.44 -4.94 1.04
C THR A 42 -5.84 -3.67 0.45
N LEU A 43 -4.63 -3.74 -0.11
CA LEU A 43 -3.95 -2.58 -0.71
C LEU A 43 -4.72 -2.07 -1.93
N ARG A 44 -5.21 -2.98 -2.79
CA ARG A 44 -6.03 -2.63 -3.95
C ARG A 44 -7.37 -2.04 -3.53
N ASP A 45 -8.03 -2.58 -2.50
CA ASP A 45 -9.29 -2.04 -1.98
C ASP A 45 -9.12 -0.63 -1.40
N VAL A 46 -8.03 -0.38 -0.65
CA VAL A 46 -7.71 0.94 -0.11
C VAL A 46 -7.41 1.92 -1.24
N ALA A 47 -6.60 1.53 -2.24
CA ALA A 47 -6.29 2.36 -3.40
C ALA A 47 -7.56 2.74 -4.18
N LYS A 48 -8.45 1.76 -4.41
CA LYS A 48 -9.75 1.97 -5.04
C LYS A 48 -10.64 2.92 -4.23
N THR A 49 -10.67 2.77 -2.91
CA THR A 49 -11.45 3.64 -2.01
C THR A 49 -10.98 5.08 -2.05
N LEU A 50 -9.66 5.29 -2.19
CA LEU A 50 -9.05 6.62 -2.25
C LEU A 50 -8.99 7.21 -3.67
N GLY A 51 -9.36 6.43 -4.69
CA GLY A 51 -9.30 6.87 -6.09
C GLY A 51 -7.87 7.08 -6.60
N ILE A 52 -6.91 6.30 -6.10
CA ILE A 52 -5.49 6.36 -6.48
C ILE A 52 -5.08 5.09 -7.24
N GLN A 53 -4.06 5.20 -8.07
CA GLN A 53 -3.44 4.09 -8.78
C GLN A 53 -2.47 3.34 -7.87
N ILE A 54 -2.28 2.06 -8.21
CA ILE A 54 -1.40 1.14 -7.50
C ILE A 54 -0.66 0.27 -8.51
N ASP A 55 0.67 0.24 -8.42
CA ASP A 55 1.53 -0.73 -9.10
C ASP A 55 2.12 -1.69 -8.07
N ILE A 56 2.13 -2.98 -8.40
CA ILE A 56 2.63 -4.04 -7.50
C ILE A 56 3.64 -4.87 -8.26
N GLN A 57 4.89 -4.75 -7.85
CA GLN A 57 6.02 -5.44 -8.44
C GLN A 57 6.50 -6.52 -7.47
N LYS A 58 6.32 -7.79 -7.87
CA LYS A 58 6.78 -8.95 -7.09
C LYS A 58 8.14 -9.37 -7.61
N SER A 59 9.17 -9.22 -6.78
CA SER A 59 10.52 -9.75 -7.02
C SER A 59 10.75 -11.02 -6.21
N THR A 60 11.85 -11.73 -6.50
CA THR A 60 12.19 -13.00 -5.83
C THR A 60 12.37 -12.86 -4.31
N ASN A 61 12.78 -11.67 -3.85
CA ASN A 61 13.13 -11.40 -2.45
C ASN A 61 12.18 -10.43 -1.74
N ALA A 62 11.45 -9.61 -2.50
CA ALA A 62 10.60 -8.56 -1.95
C ALA A 62 9.46 -8.20 -2.92
N THR A 63 8.36 -7.72 -2.38
CA THR A 63 7.26 -7.09 -3.10
C THR A 63 7.35 -5.59 -2.89
N THR A 64 7.40 -4.84 -3.98
CA THR A 64 7.34 -3.38 -3.96
C THR A 64 5.95 -2.95 -4.40
N VAL A 65 5.35 -2.02 -3.66
CA VAL A 65 4.04 -1.44 -3.97
C VAL A 65 4.19 0.07 -4.09
N THR A 66 3.78 0.60 -5.24
CA THR A 66 3.84 2.03 -5.53
C THR A 66 2.43 2.60 -5.68
N PHE A 67 2.15 3.70 -4.99
CA PHE A 67 0.87 4.41 -5.00
C PHE A 67 1.06 5.82 -5.57
N TYR A 68 0.17 6.20 -6.48
CA TYR A 68 0.23 7.48 -7.19
C TYR A 68 -1.15 7.88 -7.72
N ARG A 69 -1.33 9.13 -8.16
CA ARG A 69 -2.56 9.57 -8.83
C ARG A 69 -2.59 9.15 -10.29
#